data_AF-A0A1C4ZID0-F1
#
_entry.id   AF-A0A1C4ZID0-F1
#
_cell.length_a   1.000
_cell.length_b   1.000
_cell.length_c   1.000
_cell.angle_alpha   90.00
_cell.angle_beta   90.00
_cell.angle_gamma   90.00
#
_symmetry.space_group_name_H-M   'P 1'
#
loop_
_entity.id
_entity.type
_entity.pdbx_description
1 polymer ?
#
loop_
_entity_poly.entity_id
_entity_poly.type
_entity_poly.pdbx_seq_one_letter_code
_entity_poly.pdbx_strand_id
1 'polypeptide(L)'
;MDRTQIFARSLLPAAILATMPLLATVPAAADSSSVGTVGPTLAFADQPPMSDGPSARAPAGPELLAKAAPDECFAGIGKPYPPGPPCGVGVPKVNQSYVWGLTRSDDQLWFGTAPNVHCLTLGKGLKLTKPIQNDDYVCEYGESQLRKQIPFLPAVGGDWRPPDVFRYDTRTGQLTDKGGDIANASVLDRLRLNSTIGIRAAGSHQGVVLLGGPSLGGLNLFAFDSESGRYLGSTTLSRYGNIRNFVVADGALYAGVGVGLDGLGGGEVLRWTGTKDAPFGFSVVADLPGQVADITSHQGRIALITWPSAGVQGRVPGVWLSPRLADGEPGLTPADADGWSRIWNAAQYEPDPVVAETYGLGGLASYGGYLYWGTMHVPLKATQAHTKRYGTTRGQADPVAVQNTQRTASVFRAADFDADCGCEEGKASVELLYGESKLPAFDPEANNGAGEWRLTPTGYTPRFGAAGFGNGYNNYIWKMVVAGGSLYVGTMDWSYLGRASGSGVRAALGAADATSYGADLWAFDNPNEPAKPVDTTGLGNYLNYGIRTMVADDSNIYLGMANPMNLRTDKQDDVPEGGWELIRLPLATSNPSYGGKGRPLPPGSDASGAAPAYGK
;
A
#
# COMPACT_ATOMS: atom_id res chain seq x y z
N MET A 1 30.47 -48.94 -4.47
CA MET A 1 29.94 -49.18 -3.13
C MET A 1 29.63 -47.80 -2.53
N ASP A 2 28.63 -47.10 -3.07
CA ASP A 2 27.16 -47.18 -2.79
C ASP A 2 26.81 -46.36 -1.53
N ARG A 3 26.38 -45.09 -1.58
CA ARG A 3 25.25 -44.39 -2.24
C ARG A 3 23.83 -44.75 -1.75
N THR A 4 23.62 -44.76 -0.43
CA THR A 4 22.31 -44.46 0.19
C THR A 4 22.45 -44.25 1.70
N GLN A 5 21.85 -43.17 2.23
CA GLN A 5 21.49 -42.90 3.64
C GLN A 5 21.96 -41.54 4.19
N ILE A 6 21.47 -40.42 3.64
CA ILE A 6 21.24 -39.19 4.43
C ILE A 6 20.00 -38.49 3.86
N PHE A 7 18.81 -39.03 4.10
CA PHE A 7 17.53 -38.33 3.95
C PHE A 7 16.50 -39.00 4.85
N ALA A 8 16.32 -38.49 6.06
CA ALA A 8 15.09 -38.60 6.86
C ALA A 8 15.34 -37.97 8.24
N ARG A 9 15.01 -36.68 8.40
CA ARG A 9 14.62 -36.07 9.69
C ARG A 9 14.15 -34.65 9.47
N SER A 10 12.84 -34.50 9.25
CA SER A 10 12.08 -33.29 9.52
C SER A 10 10.59 -33.60 9.27
N LEU A 11 10.00 -34.34 10.22
CA LEU A 11 8.56 -34.53 10.33
C LEU A 11 7.96 -33.36 11.13
N LEU A 12 6.78 -32.93 10.65
CA LEU A 12 5.73 -32.09 11.22
C LEU A 12 5.70 -31.86 12.75
N PRO A 13 4.93 -30.83 13.15
CA PRO A 13 3.69 -31.17 13.85
C PRO A 13 2.44 -30.56 13.20
N ALA A 14 1.45 -31.45 12.99
CA ALA A 14 0.05 -31.12 12.81
C ALA A 14 -0.63 -31.01 14.18
N ALA A 15 -1.39 -29.94 14.40
CA ALA A 15 -2.55 -29.80 15.28
C ALA A 15 -3.04 -28.34 15.10
N ILE A 16 -4.31 -28.01 14.91
CA ILE A 16 -5.44 -28.29 15.79
C ILE A 16 -6.74 -28.36 14.95
N LEU A 17 -7.59 -29.30 15.35
CA LEU A 17 -8.93 -29.61 14.84
C LEU A 17 -9.92 -28.45 14.96
N ALA A 18 -10.84 -28.46 14.00
CA ALA A 18 -12.06 -27.68 13.93
C ALA A 18 -13.07 -28.05 15.02
N THR A 19 -13.79 -27.03 15.53
CA THR A 19 -15.15 -27.16 16.07
C THR A 19 -16.00 -26.01 15.50
N MET A 20 -17.02 -26.37 14.71
CA MET A 20 -18.07 -25.47 14.24
C MET A 20 -19.18 -25.31 15.30
N PRO A 21 -19.99 -24.25 15.18
CA PRO A 21 -21.43 -24.47 15.03
C PRO A 21 -22.03 -23.79 13.80
N LEU A 22 -23.06 -24.45 13.26
CA LEU A 22 -23.96 -23.99 12.20
C LEU A 22 -24.54 -22.60 12.53
N LEU A 23 -24.60 -21.73 11.52
CA LEU A 23 -25.47 -20.56 11.53
C LEU A 23 -26.33 -20.57 10.25
N ALA A 24 -27.63 -20.44 10.50
CA ALA A 24 -28.72 -20.59 9.56
C ALA A 24 -28.73 -19.47 8.50
N THR A 25 -29.08 -19.86 7.28
CA THR A 25 -29.38 -19.00 6.14
C THR A 25 -30.70 -18.27 6.33
N VAL A 26 -30.75 -16.96 6.07
CA VAL A 26 -31.98 -16.20 5.85
C VAL A 26 -32.03 -15.81 4.37
N PRO A 27 -33.14 -16.06 3.65
CA PRO A 27 -33.25 -15.81 2.22
C PRO A 27 -33.48 -14.32 1.91
N ALA A 28 -32.92 -13.86 0.78
CA ALA A 28 -33.24 -12.57 0.19
C ALA A 28 -34.59 -12.66 -0.54
N ALA A 29 -35.54 -11.80 -0.18
CA ALA A 29 -36.75 -11.58 -0.94
C ALA A 29 -36.54 -10.37 -1.87
N ALA A 30 -36.81 -10.59 -3.16
CA ALA A 30 -36.95 -9.56 -4.17
C ALA A 30 -38.28 -8.83 -3.96
N ASP A 31 -38.31 -7.52 -4.20
CA ASP A 31 -39.54 -6.85 -4.61
C ASP A 31 -39.25 -5.77 -5.63
N SER A 32 -40.00 -5.87 -6.72
CA SER A 32 -40.08 -4.97 -7.86
C SER A 32 -41.17 -3.93 -7.63
N SER A 33 -40.93 -2.66 -7.93
CA SER A 33 -41.99 -1.79 -8.46
C SER A 33 -41.49 -0.46 -9.05
N SER A 34 -41.93 -0.24 -10.29
CA SER A 34 -42.40 1.00 -10.92
C SER A 34 -41.44 2.18 -11.15
N VAL A 35 -41.04 2.24 -12.41
CA VAL A 35 -40.77 3.39 -13.28
C VAL A 35 -41.70 4.59 -13.02
N GLY A 36 -41.10 5.77 -12.89
CA GLY A 36 -41.76 7.08 -12.99
C GLY A 36 -40.93 8.03 -13.86
N THR A 37 -41.45 8.35 -15.04
CA THR A 37 -40.95 9.30 -16.05
C THR A 37 -40.86 10.74 -15.51
N VAL A 38 -39.72 11.41 -15.74
CA VAL A 38 -39.58 12.88 -15.61
C VAL A 38 -39.07 13.45 -16.93
N GLY A 39 -39.76 14.48 -17.42
CA GLY A 39 -39.59 15.13 -18.72
C GLY A 39 -38.41 16.10 -18.83
N PRO A 40 -38.33 16.86 -19.94
CA PRO A 40 -37.08 17.27 -20.56
C PRO A 40 -36.40 18.48 -19.90
N THR A 41 -35.07 18.42 -19.90
CA THR A 41 -34.11 19.47 -19.56
C THR A 41 -34.30 20.73 -20.41
N LEU A 42 -34.37 21.88 -19.73
CA LEU A 42 -34.29 23.21 -20.33
C LEU A 42 -32.85 23.49 -20.78
N ALA A 43 -32.69 23.80 -22.06
CA ALA A 43 -31.47 24.29 -22.67
C ALA A 43 -31.18 25.73 -22.21
N PHE A 44 -29.94 25.98 -21.79
CA PHE A 44 -29.40 27.35 -21.67
C PHE A 44 -28.56 27.66 -22.91
N ALA A 45 -28.88 28.80 -23.51
CA ALA A 45 -28.36 29.31 -24.77
C ALA A 45 -27.01 30.03 -24.65
N ASP A 46 -26.22 29.90 -25.70
CA ASP A 46 -25.31 30.84 -26.36
C ASP A 46 -24.60 31.93 -25.51
N GLN A 47 -23.29 31.73 -25.34
CA GLN A 47 -22.30 32.81 -25.15
C GLN A 47 -21.33 32.81 -26.34
N PRO A 48 -20.97 33.97 -26.91
CA PRO A 48 -20.05 34.07 -28.05
C PRO A 48 -18.59 33.79 -27.64
N PRO A 49 -17.73 33.31 -28.56
CA PRO A 49 -16.40 32.84 -28.23
C PRO A 49 -15.47 34.02 -27.90
N MET A 50 -14.80 33.94 -26.75
CA MET A 50 -13.65 34.79 -26.44
C MET A 50 -12.43 34.30 -27.22
N SER A 51 -11.72 35.24 -27.82
CA SER A 51 -10.55 35.05 -28.67
C SER A 51 -9.43 34.22 -28.04
N ASP A 52 -8.92 33.26 -28.81
CA ASP A 52 -7.78 32.39 -28.48
C ASP A 52 -6.50 33.20 -28.22
N GLY A 53 -6.12 33.32 -26.95
CA GLY A 53 -4.71 33.46 -26.57
C GLY A 53 -3.98 32.13 -26.78
N PRO A 54 -2.63 32.11 -26.91
CA PRO A 54 -1.90 30.87 -27.11
C PRO A 54 -2.18 29.92 -25.94
N SER A 55 -2.95 28.88 -26.22
CA SER A 55 -3.26 27.80 -25.28
C SER A 55 -1.93 27.26 -24.76
N ALA A 56 -1.66 27.48 -23.47
CA ALA A 56 -0.69 26.68 -22.76
C ALA A 56 -1.17 25.23 -22.92
N ARG A 57 -0.40 24.44 -23.67
CA ARG A 57 -0.70 23.02 -23.93
C ARG A 57 -1.06 22.40 -22.59
N ALA A 58 -2.29 21.89 -22.45
CA ALA A 58 -2.71 21.17 -21.27
C ALA A 58 -1.63 20.11 -20.96
N PRO A 59 -1.23 19.92 -19.70
CA PRO A 59 -0.31 18.84 -19.34
C PRO A 59 -0.84 17.55 -19.98
N ALA A 60 0.04 16.79 -20.63
CA ALA A 60 -0.35 15.50 -21.16
C ALA A 60 -0.94 14.67 -20.00
N GLY A 61 -2.15 14.15 -20.20
CA GLY A 61 -2.84 13.35 -19.18
C GLY A 61 -2.11 12.05 -18.85
N PRO A 62 -2.64 11.24 -17.92
CA PRO A 62 -2.06 9.94 -17.61
C PRO A 62 -1.96 9.06 -18.86
N GLU A 63 -0.86 8.34 -18.99
CA GLU A 63 -0.56 7.47 -20.12
C GLU A 63 -0.34 6.03 -19.64
N LEU A 64 -1.09 5.10 -20.21
CA LEU A 64 -0.91 3.67 -19.96
C LEU A 64 0.36 3.18 -20.67
N LEU A 65 1.36 2.77 -19.88
CA LEU A 65 2.63 2.23 -20.39
C LEU A 65 2.55 0.72 -20.63
N ALA A 66 1.94 0.00 -19.70
CA ALA A 66 1.81 -1.45 -19.75
C ALA A 66 0.62 -1.94 -18.91
N LYS A 67 0.11 -3.12 -19.24
CA LYS A 67 -0.99 -3.77 -18.51
C LYS A 67 -0.80 -5.28 -18.47
N ALA A 68 -1.34 -5.91 -17.42
CA ALA A 68 -1.48 -7.35 -17.33
C ALA A 68 -2.24 -7.94 -18.53
N ALA A 69 -1.78 -9.09 -19.02
CA ALA A 69 -2.53 -9.93 -19.95
C ALA A 69 -3.26 -11.04 -19.18
N PRO A 70 -4.37 -11.59 -19.73
CA PRO A 70 -4.90 -12.84 -19.23
C PRO A 70 -3.82 -13.92 -19.19
N ASP A 71 -3.86 -14.77 -18.17
CA ASP A 71 -2.86 -15.80 -17.89
C ASP A 71 -3.48 -17.17 -17.59
N GLU A 72 -4.82 -17.27 -17.55
CA GLU A 72 -5.56 -18.50 -17.30
C GLU A 72 -6.89 -18.50 -18.07
N CYS A 73 -7.44 -19.68 -18.36
CA CYS A 73 -8.81 -19.84 -18.85
C CYS A 73 -9.69 -20.40 -17.75
N PHE A 74 -10.78 -19.69 -17.45
CA PHE A 74 -11.70 -20.04 -16.38
C PHE A 74 -13.00 -20.66 -16.93
N ALA A 75 -13.31 -21.88 -16.51
CA ALA A 75 -14.51 -22.62 -16.94
C ALA A 75 -15.54 -22.82 -15.81
N GLY A 76 -15.38 -22.14 -14.67
CA GLY A 76 -16.23 -22.25 -13.49
C GLY A 76 -15.51 -22.81 -12.26
N ILE A 77 -16.01 -22.46 -11.08
CA ILE A 77 -15.44 -22.89 -9.79
C ILE A 77 -15.36 -24.43 -9.73
N GLY A 78 -14.17 -24.94 -9.38
CA GLY A 78 -13.95 -26.37 -9.21
C GLY A 78 -13.89 -27.18 -10.50
N LYS A 79 -14.07 -26.58 -11.67
CA LYS A 79 -13.87 -27.22 -12.97
C LYS A 79 -12.41 -27.19 -13.36
N PRO A 80 -11.92 -28.12 -14.22
CA PRO A 80 -10.59 -28.04 -14.87
C PRO A 80 -10.38 -26.75 -15.68
N TYR A 81 -9.14 -26.24 -15.75
CA TYR A 81 -8.78 -24.98 -16.40
C TYR A 81 -8.50 -25.37 -17.84
N PRO A 82 -9.25 -24.85 -18.82
CA PRO A 82 -8.96 -25.11 -20.22
C PRO A 82 -7.55 -24.63 -20.60
N PRO A 83 -6.94 -25.21 -21.64
CA PRO A 83 -5.69 -24.68 -22.18
C PRO A 83 -5.89 -23.28 -22.75
N GLY A 84 -4.84 -22.48 -22.69
CA GLY A 84 -4.81 -21.08 -23.11
C GLY A 84 -4.13 -20.21 -22.06
N PRO A 85 -4.12 -18.88 -22.23
CA PRO A 85 -4.75 -18.13 -23.32
C PRO A 85 -4.05 -18.27 -24.71
N PRO A 86 -4.75 -17.99 -25.84
CA PRO A 86 -6.15 -17.60 -25.93
C PRO A 86 -7.09 -18.77 -25.57
N CYS A 87 -8.23 -18.45 -24.96
CA CYS A 87 -9.17 -19.46 -24.47
C CYS A 87 -10.06 -19.99 -25.59
N GLY A 88 -9.93 -21.26 -25.93
CA GLY A 88 -10.87 -21.94 -26.82
C GLY A 88 -12.20 -22.29 -26.13
N VAL A 89 -12.18 -22.44 -24.80
CA VAL A 89 -13.32 -22.69 -23.93
C VAL A 89 -13.12 -21.91 -22.63
N GLY A 90 -14.20 -21.37 -22.06
CA GLY A 90 -14.16 -20.59 -20.84
C GLY A 90 -13.88 -19.10 -21.08
N VAL A 91 -13.78 -18.36 -19.99
CA VAL A 91 -13.53 -16.90 -19.99
C VAL A 91 -12.04 -16.68 -19.68
N PRO A 92 -11.33 -15.80 -20.42
CA PRO A 92 -9.99 -15.39 -20.04
C PRO A 92 -9.99 -14.79 -18.62
N LYS A 93 -8.97 -15.14 -17.84
CA LYS A 93 -8.80 -14.66 -16.48
C LYS A 93 -7.44 -14.00 -16.34
N VAL A 94 -7.39 -12.85 -15.68
CA VAL A 94 -6.16 -12.09 -15.40
C VAL A 94 -5.84 -12.17 -13.92
N ASN A 95 -4.98 -13.12 -13.53
CA ASN A 95 -4.66 -13.32 -12.11
C ASN A 95 -3.73 -12.21 -11.58
N GLN A 96 -2.80 -11.70 -12.39
CA GLN A 96 -1.84 -10.66 -12.00
C GLN A 96 -2.54 -9.33 -11.69
N SER A 97 -2.83 -9.09 -10.42
CA SER A 97 -3.69 -7.98 -9.99
C SER A 97 -2.96 -6.68 -9.73
N TYR A 98 -1.74 -6.72 -9.18
CA TYR A 98 -1.04 -5.52 -8.68
C TYR A 98 0.35 -5.38 -9.27
N VAL A 99 0.79 -4.15 -9.54
CA VAL A 99 2.21 -3.76 -9.49
C VAL A 99 2.58 -3.59 -8.01
N TRP A 100 3.16 -4.62 -7.39
CA TRP A 100 3.21 -4.71 -5.92
C TRP A 100 4.50 -4.13 -5.31
N GLY A 101 5.60 -4.20 -6.04
CA GLY A 101 6.86 -3.51 -5.78
C GLY A 101 7.37 -2.87 -7.07
N LEU A 102 7.90 -1.63 -6.97
CA LEU A 102 8.36 -0.84 -8.12
C LEU A 102 9.59 -0.04 -7.70
N THR A 103 10.60 -0.03 -8.57
CA THR A 103 11.79 0.82 -8.45
C THR A 103 12.22 1.32 -9.83
N ARG A 104 13.09 2.32 -9.84
CA ARG A 104 13.69 2.88 -11.05
C ARG A 104 15.21 2.76 -10.97
N SER A 105 15.86 2.46 -12.08
CA SER A 105 17.30 2.67 -12.26
C SER A 105 17.48 3.30 -13.63
N ASP A 106 17.92 4.56 -13.66
CA ASP A 106 18.03 5.34 -14.89
C ASP A 106 16.70 5.30 -15.68
N ASP A 107 16.74 5.04 -16.99
CA ASP A 107 15.55 4.96 -17.84
C ASP A 107 14.84 3.60 -17.79
N GLN A 108 15.04 2.83 -16.72
CA GLN A 108 14.45 1.51 -16.54
C GLN A 108 13.59 1.48 -15.28
N LEU A 109 12.33 1.10 -15.47
CA LEU A 109 11.44 0.72 -14.38
C LEU A 109 11.55 -0.78 -14.16
N TRP A 110 11.64 -1.18 -12.91
CA TRP A 110 11.66 -2.58 -12.50
C TRP A 110 10.54 -2.81 -11.51
N PHE A 111 9.73 -3.82 -11.78
CA PHE A 111 8.62 -4.13 -10.89
C PHE A 111 8.34 -5.61 -10.84
N GLY A 112 7.67 -6.02 -9.77
CA GLY A 112 7.10 -7.35 -9.70
C GLY A 112 5.66 -7.29 -9.23
N THR A 113 4.94 -8.37 -9.52
CA THR A 113 3.50 -8.39 -9.41
C THR A 113 3.01 -9.16 -8.19
N ALA A 114 1.71 -9.08 -7.96
CA ALA A 114 1.02 -9.94 -7.01
C ALA A 114 -0.31 -10.40 -7.59
N PRO A 115 -0.51 -11.72 -7.73
CA PRO A 115 -1.74 -12.25 -8.28
C PRO A 115 -2.83 -12.42 -7.21
N ASN A 116 -4.08 -12.18 -7.61
CA ASN A 116 -5.30 -12.38 -6.82
C ASN A 116 -5.25 -11.87 -5.37
N VAL A 117 -4.61 -10.71 -5.14
CA VAL A 117 -4.38 -10.20 -3.77
C VAL A 117 -5.68 -9.97 -3.02
N HIS A 118 -6.76 -9.62 -3.72
CA HIS A 118 -8.08 -9.50 -3.12
C HIS A 118 -8.55 -10.83 -2.49
N CYS A 119 -8.52 -11.92 -3.25
CA CYS A 119 -8.87 -13.25 -2.75
C CYS A 119 -7.94 -13.69 -1.61
N LEU A 120 -6.64 -13.45 -1.74
CA LEU A 120 -5.67 -13.78 -0.67
C LEU A 120 -5.94 -12.97 0.61
N THR A 121 -6.38 -11.72 0.49
CA THR A 121 -6.72 -10.86 1.65
C THR A 121 -8.01 -11.33 2.32
N LEU A 122 -9.05 -11.64 1.56
CA LEU A 122 -10.31 -12.17 2.09
C LEU A 122 -10.11 -13.55 2.76
N GLY A 123 -9.40 -14.46 2.08
CA GLY A 123 -9.09 -15.79 2.58
C GLY A 123 -8.22 -15.76 3.83
N LYS A 124 -7.02 -15.17 3.73
CA LYS A 124 -6.05 -15.20 4.83
C LYS A 124 -6.40 -14.24 5.96
N GLY A 125 -6.81 -13.02 5.61
CA GLY A 125 -7.07 -11.92 6.55
C GLY A 125 -8.42 -12.03 7.24
N LEU A 126 -9.50 -12.35 6.49
CA LEU A 126 -10.86 -12.42 7.03
C LEU A 126 -11.37 -13.86 7.25
N LYS A 127 -10.58 -14.88 6.88
CA LYS A 127 -10.96 -16.31 6.96
C LYS A 127 -12.17 -16.68 6.10
N LEU A 128 -12.45 -15.90 5.05
CA LEU A 128 -13.50 -16.17 4.09
C LEU A 128 -13.00 -17.16 3.05
N THR A 129 -13.46 -18.40 3.11
CA THR A 129 -13.02 -19.48 2.21
C THR A 129 -14.14 -20.08 1.37
N LYS A 130 -15.36 -19.54 1.50
CA LYS A 130 -16.47 -19.90 0.62
C LYS A 130 -16.21 -19.28 -0.76
N PRO A 131 -16.26 -20.06 -1.85
CA PRO A 131 -16.05 -19.52 -3.19
C PRO A 131 -17.00 -18.36 -3.51
N ILE A 132 -16.48 -17.37 -4.24
CA ILE A 132 -17.20 -16.18 -4.69
C ILE A 132 -16.98 -16.08 -6.19
N GLN A 133 -18.05 -15.84 -6.94
CA GLN A 133 -18.00 -15.51 -8.36
C GLN A 133 -19.11 -14.50 -8.67
N ASN A 134 -18.76 -13.45 -9.41
CA ASN A 134 -19.69 -12.52 -10.05
C ASN A 134 -19.10 -12.16 -11.43
N ASP A 135 -19.64 -11.13 -12.09
CA ASP A 135 -19.18 -10.70 -13.41
C ASP A 135 -17.79 -10.04 -13.39
N ASP A 136 -17.31 -9.60 -12.22
CA ASP A 136 -16.05 -8.86 -12.06
C ASP A 136 -14.87 -9.76 -11.69
N TYR A 137 -15.09 -10.70 -10.77
CA TYR A 137 -14.03 -11.52 -10.21
C TYR A 137 -14.51 -12.88 -9.71
N VAL A 138 -13.55 -13.79 -9.60
CA VAL A 138 -13.69 -15.08 -8.94
C VAL A 138 -12.60 -15.28 -7.88
N CYS A 139 -13.02 -15.78 -6.71
CA CYS A 139 -12.16 -16.37 -5.69
C CYS A 139 -12.62 -17.81 -5.44
N GLU A 140 -11.81 -18.79 -5.81
CA GLU A 140 -12.14 -20.20 -5.78
C GLU A 140 -11.75 -20.87 -4.46
N TYR A 141 -10.76 -20.33 -3.75
CA TYR A 141 -10.23 -20.85 -2.48
C TYR A 141 -9.98 -22.38 -2.54
N GLY A 142 -10.67 -23.12 -1.67
CA GLY A 142 -10.57 -24.57 -1.56
C GLY A 142 -10.96 -25.34 -2.82
N GLU A 143 -11.70 -24.72 -3.74
CA GLU A 143 -12.17 -25.36 -4.97
C GLU A 143 -11.22 -25.13 -6.16
N SER A 144 -10.21 -24.26 -6.02
CA SER A 144 -9.22 -24.00 -7.06
C SER A 144 -8.53 -25.29 -7.51
N GLN A 145 -8.23 -25.40 -8.80
CA GLN A 145 -7.44 -26.54 -9.28
C GLN A 145 -6.01 -26.54 -8.76
N LEU A 146 -5.44 -25.36 -8.50
CA LEU A 146 -4.10 -25.30 -7.92
C LEU A 146 -4.07 -26.07 -6.61
N ARG A 147 -5.08 -25.91 -5.74
CA ARG A 147 -5.18 -26.72 -4.52
C ARG A 147 -5.43 -28.20 -4.83
N LYS A 148 -6.20 -28.55 -5.86
CA LYS A 148 -6.38 -29.97 -6.26
C LYS A 148 -5.05 -30.60 -6.69
N GLN A 149 -4.18 -29.84 -7.33
CA GLN A 149 -2.83 -30.26 -7.73
C GLN A 149 -1.83 -30.21 -6.56
N ILE A 150 -2.06 -29.32 -5.58
CA ILE A 150 -1.22 -29.10 -4.40
C ILE A 150 -2.07 -29.27 -3.14
N PRO A 151 -2.43 -30.50 -2.72
CA PRO A 151 -3.41 -30.72 -1.65
C PRO A 151 -3.03 -30.16 -0.27
N PHE A 152 -1.73 -29.90 -0.04
CA PHE A 152 -1.24 -29.31 1.21
C PHE A 152 -1.39 -27.77 1.25
N LEU A 153 -1.73 -27.13 0.14
CA LEU A 153 -2.04 -25.70 0.10
C LEU A 153 -3.36 -25.45 0.88
N PRO A 154 -3.35 -24.63 1.94
CA PRO A 154 -4.58 -24.31 2.66
C PRO A 154 -5.62 -23.64 1.75
N ALA A 155 -6.91 -23.83 2.03
CA ALA A 155 -7.99 -23.25 1.22
C ALA A 155 -7.87 -21.72 1.05
N VAL A 156 -7.38 -21.02 2.08
CA VAL A 156 -7.12 -19.57 2.05
C VAL A 156 -6.07 -19.13 1.01
N GLY A 157 -5.26 -20.06 0.50
CA GLY A 157 -4.22 -19.81 -0.49
C GLY A 157 -4.52 -20.38 -1.87
N GLY A 158 -5.70 -20.98 -2.10
CA GLY A 158 -5.99 -21.67 -3.37
C GLY A 158 -5.96 -20.78 -4.63
N ASP A 159 -6.21 -19.49 -4.46
CA ASP A 159 -6.15 -18.50 -5.54
C ASP A 159 -4.74 -17.95 -5.79
N TRP A 160 -3.73 -18.35 -5.02
CA TRP A 160 -2.36 -17.91 -5.25
C TRP A 160 -1.87 -18.36 -6.64
N ARG A 161 -1.01 -17.57 -7.28
CA ARG A 161 -0.24 -17.91 -8.48
C ARG A 161 1.18 -17.36 -8.31
N PRO A 162 2.20 -17.90 -9.00
CA PRO A 162 3.51 -17.28 -9.03
C PRO A 162 3.42 -15.82 -9.54
N PRO A 163 4.21 -14.89 -8.96
CA PRO A 163 4.29 -13.54 -9.48
C PRO A 163 5.21 -13.44 -10.69
N ASP A 164 5.03 -12.38 -11.44
CA ASP A 164 5.88 -12.01 -12.55
C ASP A 164 6.87 -10.92 -12.13
N VAL A 165 7.96 -10.81 -12.88
CA VAL A 165 9.01 -9.81 -12.70
C VAL A 165 9.26 -9.15 -14.04
N PHE A 166 9.17 -7.82 -14.09
CA PHE A 166 9.28 -7.06 -15.32
C PHE A 166 10.36 -5.99 -15.24
N ARG A 167 10.89 -5.69 -16.42
CA ARG A 167 11.68 -4.49 -16.73
C ARG A 167 10.97 -3.71 -17.83
N TYR A 168 10.81 -2.41 -17.68
CA TYR A 168 10.25 -1.52 -18.68
C TYR A 168 11.23 -0.41 -19.02
N ASP A 169 11.58 -0.26 -20.30
CA ASP A 169 12.45 0.80 -20.80
C ASP A 169 11.61 2.04 -21.17
N THR A 170 11.80 3.15 -20.46
CA THR A 170 10.97 4.36 -20.61
C THR A 170 11.25 5.15 -21.89
N ARG A 171 12.36 4.87 -22.60
CA ARG A 171 12.70 5.53 -23.86
C ARG A 171 12.08 4.81 -25.06
N THR A 172 12.04 3.49 -25.01
CA THR A 172 11.57 2.63 -26.12
C THR A 172 10.14 2.14 -25.92
N GLY A 173 9.62 2.17 -24.69
CA GLY A 173 8.33 1.61 -24.34
C GLY A 173 8.33 0.07 -24.26
N GLN A 174 9.50 -0.56 -24.20
CA GLN A 174 9.60 -2.01 -24.22
C GLN A 174 9.41 -2.60 -22.81
N LEU A 175 8.36 -3.41 -22.65
CA LEU A 175 8.17 -4.29 -21.49
C LEU A 175 8.87 -5.64 -21.73
N THR A 176 9.67 -6.08 -20.77
CA THR A 176 10.38 -7.37 -20.79
C THR A 176 10.06 -8.17 -19.55
N ASP A 177 9.54 -9.39 -19.71
CA ASP A 177 9.40 -10.37 -18.63
C ASP A 177 10.76 -10.99 -18.30
N LYS A 178 11.10 -11.00 -17.01
CA LYS A 178 12.34 -11.49 -16.41
C LYS A 178 12.17 -12.81 -15.66
N GLY A 179 10.95 -13.34 -15.58
CA GLY A 179 10.65 -14.64 -14.97
C GLY A 179 11.41 -15.79 -15.63
N GLY A 180 11.57 -15.74 -16.96
CA GLY A 180 12.36 -16.70 -17.72
C GLY A 180 13.84 -16.74 -17.30
N ASP A 181 14.44 -15.58 -17.03
CA ASP A 181 15.84 -15.51 -16.59
C ASP A 181 16.04 -16.19 -15.23
N ILE A 182 15.09 -15.98 -14.31
CA ILE A 182 15.08 -16.63 -12.99
C ILE A 182 14.87 -18.14 -13.16
N ALA A 183 13.84 -18.54 -13.91
CA ALA A 183 13.43 -19.93 -14.05
C ALA A 183 14.46 -20.80 -14.77
N ASN A 184 15.28 -20.21 -15.66
CA ASN A 184 16.30 -20.89 -16.43
C ASN A 184 17.68 -20.89 -15.74
N ALA A 185 17.91 -20.03 -14.74
CA ALA A 185 19.18 -19.98 -14.02
C ALA A 185 19.47 -21.27 -13.23
N SER A 186 18.49 -21.74 -12.43
CA SER A 186 18.58 -23.04 -11.77
C SER A 186 17.20 -23.54 -11.29
N VAL A 187 17.12 -24.81 -10.91
CA VAL A 187 15.92 -25.39 -10.28
C VAL A 187 15.57 -24.66 -8.98
N LEU A 188 16.58 -24.26 -8.18
CA LEU A 188 16.34 -23.56 -6.91
C LEU A 188 15.78 -22.16 -7.14
N ASP A 189 16.29 -21.42 -8.11
CA ASP A 189 15.80 -20.07 -8.45
C ASP A 189 14.34 -20.13 -8.93
N ARG A 190 14.03 -21.11 -9.79
CA ARG A 190 12.65 -21.40 -10.20
C ARG A 190 11.73 -21.71 -9.03
N LEU A 191 12.17 -22.54 -8.09
CA LEU A 191 11.39 -22.88 -6.90
C LEU A 191 11.17 -21.67 -5.98
N ARG A 192 12.14 -20.75 -5.88
CA ARG A 192 11.95 -19.50 -5.13
C ARG A 192 10.90 -18.62 -5.79
N LEU A 193 10.94 -18.42 -7.11
CA LEU A 193 9.89 -17.68 -7.80
C LEU A 193 8.52 -18.35 -7.58
N ASN A 194 8.44 -19.66 -7.79
CA ASN A 194 7.24 -20.48 -7.64
C ASN A 194 6.83 -20.75 -6.17
N SER A 195 7.47 -20.13 -5.18
CA SER A 195 7.02 -20.16 -3.78
C SER A 195 6.78 -18.77 -3.21
N THR A 196 7.04 -17.73 -4.00
CA THR A 196 6.83 -16.35 -3.63
C THR A 196 5.34 -16.01 -3.77
N ILE A 197 4.74 -15.46 -2.73
CA ILE A 197 3.32 -15.05 -2.70
C ILE A 197 3.09 -13.90 -3.68
N GLY A 198 4.03 -12.96 -3.73
CA GLY A 198 4.11 -11.89 -4.70
C GLY A 198 5.33 -11.00 -4.44
N ILE A 199 5.80 -10.28 -5.46
CA ILE A 199 6.99 -9.42 -5.36
C ILE A 199 6.56 -8.06 -4.82
N ARG A 200 6.63 -7.93 -3.50
CA ARG A 200 6.02 -6.84 -2.74
C ARG A 200 6.89 -5.60 -2.58
N ALA A 201 8.21 -5.73 -2.78
CA ALA A 201 9.18 -4.67 -2.63
C ALA A 201 10.16 -4.68 -3.80
N ALA A 202 10.61 -3.49 -4.18
CA ALA A 202 11.69 -3.31 -5.14
C ALA A 202 12.55 -2.13 -4.72
N GLY A 203 13.86 -2.25 -4.91
CA GLY A 203 14.84 -1.19 -4.65
C GLY A 203 16.02 -1.32 -5.61
N SER A 204 16.68 -0.21 -5.90
CA SER A 204 17.86 -0.20 -6.75
C SER A 204 18.95 0.66 -6.11
N HIS A 205 20.20 0.21 -6.19
CA HIS A 205 21.35 0.97 -5.72
C HIS A 205 22.64 0.39 -6.32
N GLN A 206 23.61 1.26 -6.63
CA GLN A 206 24.95 0.86 -7.09
C GLN A 206 24.95 -0.22 -8.19
N GLY A 207 24.07 -0.05 -9.19
CA GLY A 207 23.97 -0.96 -10.34
C GLY A 207 23.26 -2.29 -10.07
N VAL A 208 22.63 -2.47 -8.91
CA VAL A 208 21.86 -3.67 -8.55
C VAL A 208 20.40 -3.29 -8.33
N VAL A 209 19.49 -4.08 -8.90
CA VAL A 209 18.06 -4.08 -8.58
C VAL A 209 17.75 -5.29 -7.70
N LEU A 210 17.09 -5.05 -6.57
CA LEU A 210 16.58 -6.06 -5.66
C LEU A 210 15.06 -6.06 -5.70
N LEU A 211 14.49 -7.25 -5.92
CA LEU A 211 13.05 -7.50 -5.93
C LEU A 211 12.74 -8.57 -4.89
N GLY A 212 11.77 -8.32 -4.01
CA GLY A 212 11.55 -9.14 -2.82
C GLY A 212 10.10 -9.37 -2.47
N GLY A 213 9.80 -10.55 -1.93
CA GLY A 213 8.42 -10.95 -1.65
C GLY A 213 8.27 -12.02 -0.57
N PRO A 214 7.18 -11.97 0.22
CA PRO A 214 6.89 -13.03 1.20
C PRO A 214 6.71 -14.38 0.51
N SER A 215 7.12 -15.47 1.17
CA SER A 215 7.02 -16.85 0.70
C SER A 215 6.62 -17.79 1.85
N LEU A 216 6.30 -19.05 1.54
CA LEU A 216 5.99 -20.05 2.58
C LEU A 216 7.19 -20.36 3.49
N GLY A 217 8.43 -20.11 3.05
CA GLY A 217 9.67 -20.44 3.77
C GLY A 217 10.46 -19.24 4.30
N GLY A 218 9.92 -18.03 4.19
CA GLY A 218 10.58 -16.78 4.57
C GLY A 218 10.39 -15.68 3.53
N LEU A 219 11.42 -14.87 3.33
CA LEU A 219 11.42 -13.76 2.37
C LEU A 219 12.34 -14.10 1.19
N ASN A 220 11.79 -14.24 -0.01
CA ASN A 220 12.59 -14.46 -1.21
C ASN A 220 13.06 -13.12 -1.78
N LEU A 221 14.32 -13.06 -2.22
CA LEU A 221 14.92 -11.92 -2.90
C LEU A 221 15.54 -12.36 -4.23
N PHE A 222 15.42 -11.52 -5.24
CA PHE A 222 15.96 -11.68 -6.58
C PHE A 222 16.80 -10.45 -6.93
N ALA A 223 17.96 -10.66 -7.52
CA ALA A 223 18.88 -9.59 -7.89
C ALA A 223 19.13 -9.55 -9.40
N PHE A 224 19.20 -8.33 -9.94
CA PHE A 224 19.52 -8.07 -11.34
C PHE A 224 20.55 -6.96 -11.44
N ASP A 225 21.42 -7.04 -12.45
CA ASP A 225 22.26 -5.92 -12.85
C ASP A 225 21.38 -4.89 -13.55
N SER A 226 21.37 -3.65 -13.05
CA SER A 226 20.40 -2.64 -13.47
C SER A 226 20.64 -2.11 -14.89
N GLU A 227 21.89 -2.15 -15.34
CA GLU A 227 22.34 -1.66 -16.64
C GLU A 227 22.05 -2.69 -17.75
N SER A 228 22.61 -3.90 -17.59
CA SER A 228 22.51 -4.99 -18.58
C SER A 228 21.20 -5.77 -18.48
N GLY A 229 20.51 -5.67 -17.34
CA GLY A 229 19.33 -6.49 -17.03
C GLY A 229 19.64 -7.96 -16.75
N ARG A 230 20.92 -8.33 -16.60
CA ARG A 230 21.34 -9.71 -16.33
C ARG A 230 20.90 -10.14 -14.94
N TYR A 231 20.38 -11.36 -14.82
CA TYR A 231 20.07 -11.96 -13.53
C TYR A 231 21.36 -12.26 -12.74
N LEU A 232 21.38 -11.85 -11.46
CA LEU A 232 22.53 -12.00 -10.56
C LEU A 232 22.34 -13.13 -9.54
N GLY A 233 21.10 -13.57 -9.31
CA GLY A 233 20.79 -14.71 -8.43
C GLY A 233 19.55 -14.49 -7.59
N SER A 234 19.27 -15.44 -6.69
CA SER A 234 18.24 -15.31 -5.66
C SER A 234 18.64 -15.95 -4.33
N THR A 235 18.00 -15.50 -3.26
CA THR A 235 18.15 -16.07 -1.92
C THR A 235 16.82 -16.11 -1.17
N THR A 236 16.77 -16.86 -0.08
CA THR A 236 15.67 -16.85 0.89
C THR A 236 16.20 -16.43 2.24
N LEU A 237 15.69 -15.31 2.77
CA LEU A 237 15.95 -14.87 4.13
C LEU A 237 14.89 -15.49 5.05
N SER A 238 15.22 -16.65 5.64
CA SER A 238 14.26 -17.47 6.41
C SER A 238 13.74 -16.81 7.70
N ARG A 239 14.47 -15.81 8.23
CA ARG A 239 14.05 -15.06 9.43
C ARG A 239 12.85 -14.15 9.17
N TYR A 240 12.65 -13.71 7.93
CA TYR A 240 11.68 -12.66 7.60
C TYR A 240 10.50 -13.25 6.84
N GLY A 241 9.30 -12.76 7.11
CA GLY A 241 8.08 -13.21 6.43
C GLY A 241 7.36 -12.11 5.66
N ASN A 242 7.87 -10.87 5.68
CA ASN A 242 7.29 -9.77 4.93
C ASN A 242 8.33 -8.68 4.62
N ILE A 243 8.11 -7.93 3.53
CA ILE A 243 8.89 -6.75 3.10
C ILE A 243 7.94 -5.83 2.34
N ARG A 244 8.21 -4.51 2.26
CA ARG A 244 7.37 -3.63 1.43
C ARG A 244 8.11 -2.55 0.66
N ASN A 245 9.08 -1.86 1.25
CA ASN A 245 9.75 -0.74 0.59
C ASN A 245 11.25 -0.74 0.88
N PHE A 246 12.00 -0.21 -0.08
CA PHE A 246 13.40 0.16 0.08
C PHE A 246 13.52 1.68 0.05
N VAL A 247 14.58 2.21 0.67
CA VAL A 247 14.98 3.62 0.54
C VAL A 247 16.49 3.72 0.44
N VAL A 248 16.97 4.66 -0.39
CA VAL A 248 18.37 5.09 -0.35
C VAL A 248 18.45 6.32 0.54
N ALA A 249 19.29 6.27 1.57
CA ALA A 249 19.55 7.37 2.48
C ALA A 249 21.05 7.41 2.82
N ASP A 250 21.65 8.60 2.74
CA ASP A 250 23.08 8.81 3.01
C ASP A 250 23.99 7.79 2.28
N GLY A 251 23.73 7.59 0.98
CA GLY A 251 24.53 6.69 0.13
C GLY A 251 24.35 5.19 0.40
N ALA A 252 23.46 4.78 1.31
CA ALA A 252 23.18 3.37 1.61
C ALA A 252 21.71 3.01 1.32
N LEU A 253 21.49 1.76 0.91
CA LEU A 253 20.16 1.20 0.65
C LEU A 253 19.65 0.47 1.91
N TYR A 254 18.40 0.72 2.29
CA TYR A 254 17.74 0.10 3.44
C TYR A 254 16.43 -0.56 3.04
N ALA A 255 16.07 -1.61 3.75
CA ALA A 255 14.79 -2.31 3.61
C ALA A 255 14.11 -2.51 4.96
N GLY A 256 12.84 -2.15 5.05
CA GLY A 256 12.00 -2.52 6.19
C GLY A 256 11.43 -3.92 6.02
N VAL A 257 11.58 -4.78 7.04
CA VAL A 257 11.13 -6.18 7.02
C VAL A 257 10.26 -6.53 8.23
N GLY A 258 9.45 -7.57 8.08
CA GLY A 258 8.71 -8.20 9.16
C GLY A 258 9.37 -9.52 9.60
N VAL A 259 9.57 -9.69 10.90
CA VAL A 259 10.21 -10.86 11.51
C VAL A 259 9.20 -12.00 11.68
N GLY A 260 9.62 -13.23 11.36
CA GLY A 260 8.80 -14.43 11.46
C GLY A 260 7.70 -14.50 10.40
N LEU A 261 6.86 -15.53 10.49
CA LEU A 261 5.77 -15.76 9.54
C LEU A 261 4.86 -14.51 9.46
N ASP A 262 4.67 -13.98 8.25
CA ASP A 262 3.90 -12.77 7.96
C ASP A 262 4.32 -11.50 8.71
N GLY A 263 5.53 -11.48 9.28
CA GLY A 263 5.99 -10.36 10.09
C GLY A 263 5.30 -10.26 11.46
N LEU A 264 4.75 -11.36 11.99
CA LEU A 264 4.05 -11.35 13.27
C LEU A 264 4.98 -11.29 14.49
N GLY A 265 6.29 -11.53 14.32
CA GLY A 265 7.26 -11.49 15.41
C GLY A 265 7.76 -10.08 15.77
N GLY A 266 7.57 -9.09 14.88
CA GLY A 266 8.13 -7.74 15.00
C GLY A 266 8.64 -7.25 13.65
N GLY A 267 9.51 -6.24 13.67
CA GLY A 267 10.12 -5.67 12.47
C GLY A 267 11.60 -5.39 12.64
N GLU A 268 12.32 -5.35 11.52
CA GLU A 268 13.71 -4.92 11.48
C GLU A 268 13.94 -3.99 10.30
N VAL A 269 15.03 -3.23 10.35
CA VAL A 269 15.58 -2.51 9.20
C VAL A 269 16.89 -3.17 8.79
N LEU A 270 16.99 -3.55 7.53
CA LEU A 270 18.17 -4.13 6.92
C LEU A 270 18.91 -3.07 6.12
N ARG A 271 20.17 -2.80 6.45
CA ARG A 271 21.09 -2.08 5.57
C ARG A 271 21.69 -3.06 4.57
N TRP A 272 21.64 -2.74 3.29
CA TRP A 272 22.30 -3.51 2.25
C TRP A 272 23.80 -3.27 2.26
N THR A 273 24.57 -4.35 2.24
CA THR A 273 26.03 -4.39 2.20
C THR A 273 26.56 -5.21 1.02
N GLY A 274 25.66 -5.57 0.09
CA GLY A 274 25.98 -6.38 -1.08
C GLY A 274 26.70 -5.62 -2.18
N THR A 275 27.07 -6.37 -3.22
CA THR A 275 27.68 -5.88 -4.46
C THR A 275 27.06 -6.60 -5.66
N LYS A 276 27.44 -6.23 -6.90
CA LYS A 276 27.01 -6.97 -8.10
C LYS A 276 27.39 -8.46 -8.06
N ASP A 277 28.53 -8.80 -7.46
CA ASP A 277 29.02 -10.19 -7.35
C ASP A 277 28.46 -10.94 -6.14
N ALA A 278 28.06 -10.21 -5.09
CA ALA A 278 27.46 -10.76 -3.88
C ALA A 278 26.23 -9.91 -3.46
N PRO A 279 25.11 -10.01 -4.18
CA PRO A 279 24.00 -9.04 -4.06
C PRO A 279 23.17 -9.17 -2.79
N PHE A 280 23.40 -10.19 -1.97
CA PHE A 280 22.55 -10.53 -0.82
C PHE A 280 23.19 -10.28 0.54
N GLY A 281 24.17 -9.37 0.62
CA GLY A 281 24.72 -8.89 1.88
C GLY A 281 23.78 -7.92 2.58
N PHE A 282 23.46 -8.19 3.85
CA PHE A 282 22.66 -7.29 4.70
C PHE A 282 23.18 -7.26 6.14
N SER A 283 22.94 -6.15 6.84
CA SER A 283 23.15 -6.01 8.27
C SER A 283 21.92 -5.41 8.93
N VAL A 284 21.54 -5.92 10.10
CA VAL A 284 20.42 -5.38 10.88
C VAL A 284 20.84 -4.08 11.54
N VAL A 285 20.04 -3.03 11.37
CA VAL A 285 20.29 -1.68 11.90
C VAL A 285 19.08 -1.11 12.66
N ALA A 286 18.07 -1.94 12.93
CA ALA A 286 16.93 -1.66 13.81
C ALA A 286 16.25 -2.97 14.24
N ASP A 287 15.77 -3.03 15.49
CA ASP A 287 14.80 -4.02 15.98
C ASP A 287 13.57 -3.29 16.55
N LEU A 288 12.37 -3.67 16.08
CA LEU A 288 11.14 -2.92 16.30
C LEU A 288 10.01 -3.85 16.74
N PRO A 289 9.09 -3.37 17.60
CA PRO A 289 7.97 -4.18 18.07
C PRO A 289 6.97 -4.56 16.96
N GLY A 290 6.92 -3.78 15.87
CA GLY A 290 6.00 -3.99 14.75
C GLY A 290 6.75 -4.10 13.42
N GLN A 291 6.24 -4.93 12.51
CA GLN A 291 6.80 -5.04 11.15
C GLN A 291 6.84 -3.69 10.43
N VAL A 292 7.93 -3.41 9.74
CA VAL A 292 8.11 -2.15 9.00
C VAL A 292 7.25 -2.16 7.74
N ALA A 293 6.43 -1.13 7.56
CA ALA A 293 5.44 -1.02 6.50
C ALA A 293 5.83 -0.01 5.40
N ASP A 294 6.49 1.08 5.74
CA ASP A 294 7.10 2.02 4.79
C ASP A 294 8.29 2.71 5.45
N ILE A 295 9.19 3.25 4.64
CA ILE A 295 10.48 3.80 5.05
C ILE A 295 10.86 4.96 4.12
N THR A 296 11.36 6.06 4.68
CA THR A 296 11.83 7.23 3.92
C THR A 296 13.04 7.87 4.61
N SER A 297 13.82 8.66 3.89
CA SER A 297 14.73 9.62 4.53
C SER A 297 13.95 10.86 4.96
N HIS A 298 14.32 11.43 6.10
CA HIS A 298 13.81 12.68 6.62
C HIS A 298 14.88 13.39 7.45
N GLN A 299 15.31 14.58 7.01
CA GLN A 299 16.22 15.48 7.76
C GLN A 299 17.45 14.78 8.37
N GLY A 300 18.18 14.00 7.57
CA GLY A 300 19.37 13.30 8.04
C GLY A 300 19.05 12.14 8.98
N ARG A 301 17.83 11.62 8.98
CA ARG A 301 17.41 10.38 9.65
C ARG A 301 16.68 9.50 8.65
N ILE A 302 16.46 8.25 9.04
CA ILE A 302 15.45 7.39 8.43
C ILE A 302 14.20 7.49 9.29
N ALA A 303 13.08 7.76 8.64
CA ALA A 303 11.75 7.62 9.22
C ALA A 303 11.10 6.34 8.71
N LEU A 304 10.31 5.69 9.57
CA LEU A 304 9.52 4.54 9.18
C LEU A 304 8.18 4.48 9.90
N ILE A 305 7.30 3.66 9.36
CA ILE A 305 6.00 3.35 9.95
C ILE A 305 5.85 1.84 10.11
N THR A 306 5.13 1.40 11.15
CA THR A 306 4.93 -0.02 11.42
C THR A 306 3.48 -0.46 11.22
N TRP A 307 3.28 -1.77 11.10
CA TRP A 307 1.99 -2.44 11.18
C TRP A 307 1.88 -3.28 12.46
N PRO A 308 0.66 -3.67 12.87
CA PRO A 308 0.47 -4.52 14.02
C PRO A 308 1.14 -5.87 13.81
N SER A 309 1.74 -6.40 14.86
CA SER A 309 2.33 -7.74 14.89
C SER A 309 1.59 -8.55 15.96
N ALA A 310 1.21 -9.80 15.66
CA ALA A 310 0.31 -10.56 16.52
C ALA A 310 0.98 -11.02 17.82
N GLY A 311 0.23 -11.02 18.92
CA GLY A 311 0.55 -11.82 20.11
C GLY A 311 1.09 -11.07 21.32
N VAL A 312 1.22 -9.75 21.29
CA VAL A 312 1.60 -8.96 22.48
C VAL A 312 0.70 -7.73 22.62
N GLN A 313 0.00 -7.65 23.75
CA GLN A 313 -0.84 -6.52 24.13
C GLN A 313 -0.01 -5.23 24.17
N GLY A 314 -0.50 -4.11 23.60
CA GLY A 314 0.21 -2.82 23.59
C GLY A 314 1.11 -2.54 22.38
N ARG A 315 1.17 -3.43 21.38
CA ARG A 315 1.92 -3.21 20.12
C ARG A 315 1.07 -2.52 19.06
N VAL A 316 0.77 -1.25 19.32
CA VAL A 316 0.06 -0.37 18.39
C VAL A 316 1.02 0.13 17.29
N PRO A 317 0.58 0.18 16.01
CA PRO A 317 1.33 0.81 14.92
C PRO A 317 1.85 2.20 15.29
N GLY A 318 3.04 2.54 14.81
CA GLY A 318 3.63 3.83 15.11
C GLY A 318 4.59 4.34 14.05
N VAL A 319 4.97 5.60 14.21
CA VAL A 319 5.98 6.31 13.43
C VAL A 319 7.26 6.35 14.24
N TRP A 320 8.38 6.02 13.60
CA TRP A 320 9.69 5.90 14.25
C TRP A 320 10.74 6.68 13.49
N LEU A 321 11.73 7.19 14.21
CA LEU A 321 12.92 7.83 13.67
C LEU A 321 14.17 7.08 14.11
N SER A 322 15.12 6.92 13.20
CA SER A 322 16.46 6.40 13.49
C SER A 322 17.29 7.42 14.27
N PRO A 323 18.45 7.01 14.83
CA PRO A 323 19.56 7.93 15.07
C PRO A 323 19.90 8.77 13.82
N ARG A 324 20.65 9.86 14.00
CA ARG A 324 21.14 10.66 12.87
C ARG A 324 21.99 9.78 11.94
N LEU A 325 21.78 9.95 10.65
CA LEU A 325 22.64 9.44 9.59
C LEU A 325 23.92 10.30 9.65
N ALA A 326 24.94 9.70 10.26
CA ALA A 326 26.26 10.23 10.57
C ALA A 326 26.35 11.34 11.63
N ASP A 327 27.07 11.00 12.71
CA ASP A 327 28.36 11.63 13.06
C ASP A 327 29.46 10.54 12.94
N GLY A 328 29.86 10.14 11.72
CA GLY A 328 30.77 9.02 11.50
C GLY A 328 30.73 8.38 10.10
N GLU A 329 30.76 7.04 10.03
CA GLU A 329 30.63 6.25 8.79
C GLU A 329 29.30 6.55 8.06
N PRO A 330 29.25 6.51 6.71
CA PRO A 330 28.02 6.77 5.97
C PRO A 330 26.89 5.79 6.35
N GLY A 331 25.75 6.35 6.72
CA GLY A 331 24.54 5.61 7.09
C GLY A 331 24.54 4.94 8.46
N LEU A 332 23.50 4.15 8.74
CA LEU A 332 23.36 3.39 9.99
C LEU A 332 24.25 2.15 10.00
N THR A 333 24.65 1.75 11.20
CA THR A 333 25.45 0.57 11.49
C THR A 333 24.69 -0.36 12.44
N PRO A 334 25.15 -1.60 12.67
CA PRO A 334 24.54 -2.48 13.68
C PRO A 334 24.53 -1.90 15.10
N ALA A 335 25.41 -0.94 15.42
CA ALA A 335 25.41 -0.27 16.71
C ALA A 335 24.19 0.65 16.92
N ASP A 336 23.52 1.05 15.85
CA ASP A 336 22.34 1.93 15.87
C ASP A 336 21.03 1.19 16.10
N ALA A 337 21.05 -0.14 16.17
CA ALA A 337 19.86 -0.99 16.17
C ALA A 337 18.88 -0.67 17.31
N ASP A 338 19.38 -0.27 18.47
CA ASP A 338 18.58 0.05 19.66
C ASP A 338 18.27 1.56 19.79
N GLY A 339 18.79 2.40 18.88
CA GLY A 339 18.70 3.86 18.96
C GLY A 339 17.43 4.48 18.36
N TRP A 340 16.44 3.67 17.99
CA TRP A 340 15.23 4.12 17.31
C TRP A 340 14.18 4.64 18.29
N SER A 341 13.56 5.77 17.95
CA SER A 341 12.59 6.45 18.82
C SER A 341 11.19 6.47 18.18
N ARG A 342 10.16 6.05 18.93
CA ARG A 342 8.75 6.15 18.51
C ARG A 342 8.21 7.54 18.82
N ILE A 343 7.80 8.28 17.80
CA ILE A 343 7.33 9.66 17.95
C ILE A 343 5.80 9.75 18.05
N TRP A 344 5.09 8.77 17.49
CA TRP A 344 3.63 8.72 17.45
C TRP A 344 3.16 7.27 17.36
N ASN A 345 1.98 6.97 17.90
CA ASN A 345 1.31 5.68 17.73
C ASN A 345 -0.21 5.86 17.54
N ALA A 346 -0.87 4.87 16.92
CA ALA A 346 -2.28 4.99 16.55
C ALA A 346 -3.25 5.20 17.74
N ALA A 347 -2.92 4.76 18.96
CA ALA A 347 -3.76 4.96 20.15
C ALA A 347 -3.72 6.41 20.65
N GLN A 348 -2.84 7.26 20.12
CA GLN A 348 -2.92 8.71 20.35
C GLN A 348 -4.09 9.34 19.57
N TYR A 349 -4.57 8.71 18.49
CA TYR A 349 -5.67 9.21 17.65
C TYR A 349 -6.95 8.36 17.77
N GLU A 350 -6.82 7.03 17.81
CA GLU A 350 -7.94 6.09 17.87
C GLU A 350 -8.36 5.84 19.32
N PRO A 351 -9.54 6.31 19.75
CA PRO A 351 -10.01 6.12 21.12
C PRO A 351 -10.45 4.68 21.44
N ASP A 352 -10.77 3.86 20.43
CA ASP A 352 -11.11 2.45 20.65
C ASP A 352 -9.85 1.56 20.66
N PRO A 353 -9.49 0.93 21.79
CA PRO A 353 -8.26 0.15 21.89
C PRO A 353 -8.24 -1.08 20.96
N VAL A 354 -9.40 -1.68 20.67
CA VAL A 354 -9.46 -2.84 19.77
C VAL A 354 -9.29 -2.40 18.33
N VAL A 355 -9.91 -1.29 17.93
CA VAL A 355 -9.73 -0.75 16.57
C VAL A 355 -8.29 -0.27 16.38
N ALA A 356 -7.68 0.39 17.37
CA ALA A 356 -6.30 0.90 17.31
C ALA A 356 -5.28 -0.20 17.00
N GLU A 357 -5.46 -1.40 17.56
CA GLU A 357 -4.61 -2.57 17.31
C GLU A 357 -4.75 -3.14 15.89
N THR A 358 -5.77 -2.74 15.13
CA THR A 358 -5.99 -3.20 13.75
C THR A 358 -5.50 -2.23 12.67
N TYR A 359 -5.14 -1.00 13.05
CA TYR A 359 -4.63 0.01 12.13
C TYR A 359 -3.44 -0.54 11.35
N GLY A 360 -3.37 -0.30 10.05
CA GLY A 360 -2.11 -0.21 9.33
C GLY A 360 -1.72 1.26 9.20
N LEU A 361 -0.45 1.55 9.04
CA LEU A 361 0.03 2.84 8.56
C LEU A 361 0.51 2.68 7.11
N GLY A 362 0.34 3.71 6.29
CA GLY A 362 0.71 3.67 4.87
C GLY A 362 0.93 5.04 4.30
N GLY A 363 1.71 5.12 3.21
CA GLY A 363 2.25 6.38 2.72
C GLY A 363 3.22 6.99 3.73
N LEU A 364 4.43 7.30 3.28
CA LEU A 364 5.41 7.96 4.12
C LEU A 364 6.30 8.81 3.22
N ALA A 365 6.41 10.10 3.52
CA ALA A 365 7.23 11.01 2.73
C ALA A 365 7.73 12.18 3.57
N SER A 366 8.93 12.67 3.25
CA SER A 366 9.45 13.94 3.74
C SER A 366 9.16 15.04 2.72
N TYR A 367 8.40 16.06 3.10
CA TYR A 367 8.00 17.14 2.19
C TYR A 367 7.89 18.48 2.92
N GLY A 368 8.49 19.53 2.37
CA GLY A 368 8.39 20.90 2.92
C GLY A 368 8.79 21.03 4.39
N GLY A 369 9.76 20.24 4.86
CA GLY A 369 10.22 20.22 6.26
C GLY A 369 9.38 19.33 7.20
N TYR A 370 8.29 18.74 6.72
CA TYR A 370 7.45 17.83 7.49
C TYR A 370 7.64 16.37 7.09
N LEU A 371 7.42 15.46 8.02
CA LEU A 371 7.22 14.04 7.77
C LEU A 371 5.72 13.78 7.68
N TYR A 372 5.24 13.24 6.55
CA TYR A 372 3.84 12.88 6.30
C TYR A 372 3.64 11.38 6.40
N TRP A 373 2.51 10.95 6.96
CA TRP A 373 2.06 9.56 6.90
C TRP A 373 0.53 9.48 6.86
N GLY A 374 0.02 8.35 6.41
CA GLY A 374 -1.41 8.05 6.46
C GLY A 374 -1.73 6.72 7.14
N THR A 375 -3.02 6.44 7.25
CA THR A 375 -3.53 5.19 7.84
C THR A 375 -4.07 4.24 6.77
N MET A 376 -4.22 2.98 7.17
CA MET A 376 -4.72 1.90 6.34
C MET A 376 -5.69 1.02 7.12
N HIS A 377 -6.93 0.87 6.63
CA HIS A 377 -7.99 0.09 7.28
C HIS A 377 -8.48 -1.05 6.38
N VAL A 378 -8.12 -2.29 6.71
CA VAL A 378 -8.64 -3.45 5.97
C VAL A 378 -10.14 -3.56 6.26
N PRO A 379 -11.02 -3.53 5.25
CA PRO A 379 -12.46 -3.60 5.47
C PRO A 379 -12.83 -4.77 6.39
N LEU A 380 -13.71 -4.52 7.35
CA LEU A 380 -14.22 -5.51 8.33
C LEU A 380 -13.19 -6.13 9.29
N LYS A 381 -11.89 -5.82 9.19
CA LYS A 381 -10.87 -6.40 10.09
C LYS A 381 -11.06 -5.96 11.54
N ALA A 382 -11.34 -4.68 11.76
CA ALA A 382 -11.68 -4.13 13.07
C ALA A 382 -12.96 -4.76 13.63
N THR A 383 -13.96 -5.00 12.79
CA THR A 383 -15.18 -5.72 13.17
C THR A 383 -14.87 -7.12 13.66
N GLN A 384 -14.04 -7.88 12.92
CA GLN A 384 -13.64 -9.23 13.33
C GLN A 384 -12.89 -9.22 14.67
N ALA A 385 -11.98 -8.27 14.87
CA ALA A 385 -11.25 -8.11 16.13
C ALA A 385 -12.19 -7.80 17.29
N HIS A 386 -13.13 -6.87 17.10
CA HIS A 386 -14.16 -6.52 18.07
C HIS A 386 -15.05 -7.72 18.42
N THR A 387 -15.60 -8.42 17.43
CA THR A 387 -16.44 -9.61 17.65
C THR A 387 -15.67 -10.71 18.38
N LYS A 388 -14.40 -10.93 18.05
CA LYS A 388 -13.55 -11.90 18.76
C LYS A 388 -13.33 -11.50 20.22
N ARG A 389 -13.17 -10.20 20.51
CA ARG A 389 -12.89 -9.70 21.86
C ARG A 389 -14.13 -9.69 22.76
N TYR A 390 -15.29 -9.32 22.22
CA TYR A 390 -16.50 -9.04 23.00
C TYR A 390 -17.70 -9.93 22.66
N GLY A 391 -17.78 -10.49 21.46
CA GLY A 391 -18.91 -11.33 21.03
C GLY A 391 -19.03 -12.64 21.83
N THR A 392 -17.91 -13.22 22.26
CA THR A 392 -17.89 -14.42 23.12
C THR A 392 -18.41 -14.14 24.53
N THR A 393 -18.20 -12.93 25.05
CA THR A 393 -18.63 -12.52 26.39
C THR A 393 -20.13 -12.23 26.43
N ARG A 394 -20.72 -11.83 25.29
CA ARG A 394 -22.12 -11.40 25.20
C ARG A 394 -23.09 -12.45 24.70
N GLY A 395 -22.62 -13.57 24.13
CA GLY A 395 -23.48 -14.63 23.59
C GLY A 395 -24.34 -14.22 22.39
N GLN A 396 -24.18 -12.99 21.88
CA GLN A 396 -24.83 -12.44 20.69
C GLN A 396 -23.85 -11.50 19.95
N ALA A 397 -24.01 -11.38 18.63
CA ALA A 397 -23.23 -10.42 17.84
C ALA A 397 -23.70 -8.99 18.13
N ASP A 398 -22.76 -8.06 18.32
CA ASP A 398 -23.07 -6.63 18.40
C ASP A 398 -23.62 -6.14 17.05
N PRO A 399 -24.91 -5.75 16.97
CA PRO A 399 -25.57 -5.47 15.71
C PRO A 399 -25.05 -4.21 14.99
N VAL A 400 -24.39 -3.31 15.71
CA VAL A 400 -23.83 -2.06 15.15
C VAL A 400 -22.30 -2.08 15.06
N ALA A 401 -21.66 -3.20 15.44
CA ALA A 401 -20.20 -3.31 15.37
C ALA A 401 -19.66 -3.07 13.95
N VAL A 402 -20.34 -3.57 12.90
CA VAL A 402 -19.92 -3.29 11.51
C VAL A 402 -19.87 -1.79 11.27
N GLN A 403 -20.92 -1.06 11.65
CA GLN A 403 -20.99 0.39 11.46
C GLN A 403 -19.90 1.12 12.23
N ASN A 404 -19.76 0.84 13.53
CA ASN A 404 -18.92 1.63 14.41
C ASN A 404 -17.42 1.27 14.36
N THR A 405 -17.05 0.16 13.72
CA THR A 405 -15.65 -0.27 13.57
C THR A 405 -15.04 0.07 12.21
N GLN A 406 -15.82 0.52 11.22
CA GLN A 406 -15.21 0.98 9.97
C GLN A 406 -14.43 2.27 10.19
N ARG A 407 -13.36 2.45 9.42
CA ARG A 407 -12.51 3.63 9.41
C ARG A 407 -12.15 4.00 7.99
N THR A 408 -12.23 5.28 7.72
CA THR A 408 -11.71 5.94 6.52
C THR A 408 -10.28 6.40 6.80
N ALA A 409 -9.43 6.45 5.78
CA ALA A 409 -8.01 6.77 5.97
C ALA A 409 -7.79 8.21 6.44
N SER A 410 -6.91 8.39 7.42
CA SER A 410 -6.47 9.70 7.91
C SER A 410 -5.08 10.03 7.38
N VAL A 411 -4.77 11.32 7.26
CA VAL A 411 -3.45 11.85 6.88
C VAL A 411 -2.94 12.76 7.99
N PHE A 412 -1.70 12.54 8.38
CA PHE A 412 -1.00 13.29 9.41
C PHE A 412 0.30 13.85 8.86
N ARG A 413 0.83 14.83 9.58
CA ARG A 413 2.22 15.21 9.46
C ARG A 413 2.80 15.62 10.80
N ALA A 414 4.13 15.66 10.88
CA ALA A 414 4.84 16.25 11.99
C ALA A 414 6.11 16.97 11.54
N ALA A 415 6.52 17.94 12.35
CA ALA A 415 7.78 18.67 12.22
C ALA A 415 8.43 18.84 13.60
N ASP A 416 9.52 19.61 13.65
CA ASP A 416 10.23 19.97 14.87
C ASP A 416 10.68 18.76 15.70
N PHE A 417 11.23 17.76 15.00
CA PHE A 417 11.92 16.65 15.65
C PHE A 417 13.18 17.20 16.30
N ASP A 418 13.23 17.13 17.63
CA ASP A 418 14.38 17.61 18.38
C ASP A 418 15.66 16.97 17.83
N ALA A 419 16.60 17.84 17.45
CA ALA A 419 17.89 17.51 16.89
C ALA A 419 18.73 16.65 17.83
N ASP A 420 18.60 16.88 19.13
CA ASP A 420 19.54 16.50 20.19
C ASP A 420 18.85 15.70 21.32
N CYS A 421 17.53 15.83 21.49
CA CYS A 421 16.78 14.97 22.39
C CYS A 421 16.36 13.68 21.68
N GLY A 422 16.49 12.53 22.37
CA GLY A 422 15.77 11.33 21.97
C GLY A 422 14.31 11.71 21.74
N CYS A 423 13.78 11.41 20.55
CA CYS A 423 12.45 11.85 20.17
C CYS A 423 11.43 11.08 21.02
N GLU A 424 11.20 11.53 22.25
CA GLU A 424 10.27 10.89 23.16
C GLU A 424 8.86 10.96 22.58
N GLU A 425 8.15 9.86 22.77
CA GLU A 425 6.77 9.72 22.34
C GLU A 425 5.90 10.85 22.88
N GLY A 426 5.15 11.52 21.99
CA GLY A 426 4.25 12.61 22.36
C GLY A 426 4.89 14.00 22.47
N LYS A 427 6.19 14.15 22.21
CA LYS A 427 6.86 15.46 22.11
C LYS A 427 6.86 16.05 20.70
N ALA A 428 6.62 15.24 19.66
CA ALA A 428 6.52 15.72 18.29
C ALA A 428 5.22 16.53 18.09
N SER A 429 5.31 17.66 17.38
CA SER A 429 4.14 18.43 16.98
C SER A 429 3.44 17.71 15.82
N VAL A 430 2.44 16.89 16.15
CA VAL A 430 1.66 16.13 15.16
C VAL A 430 0.39 16.90 14.79
N GLU A 431 0.21 17.16 13.50
CA GLU A 431 -1.01 17.75 12.94
C GLU A 431 -1.83 16.68 12.21
N LEU A 432 -3.13 16.62 12.51
CA LEU A 432 -4.09 15.89 11.70
C LEU A 432 -4.49 16.77 10.51
N LEU A 433 -4.22 16.33 9.29
CA LEU A 433 -4.57 17.07 8.07
C LEU A 433 -5.96 16.70 7.59
N TYR A 434 -6.20 15.39 7.44
CA TYR A 434 -7.46 14.80 7.04
C TYR A 434 -7.84 13.70 8.01
N GLY A 435 -9.02 13.79 8.61
CA GLY A 435 -9.50 12.81 9.60
C GLY A 435 -10.66 13.35 10.42
N GLU A 436 -10.99 12.64 11.51
CA GLU A 436 -12.12 12.98 12.38
C GLU A 436 -11.69 13.46 13.77
N SER A 437 -12.38 14.47 14.30
CA SER A 437 -12.21 14.95 15.69
C SER A 437 -12.85 14.05 16.73
N LYS A 438 -13.76 13.18 16.33
CA LYS A 438 -14.38 12.17 17.19
C LYS A 438 -14.55 10.87 16.42
N LEU A 439 -14.33 9.75 17.08
CA LEU A 439 -14.51 8.42 16.51
C LEU A 439 -15.41 7.57 17.43
N PRO A 440 -16.21 6.64 16.87
CA PRO A 440 -16.93 5.69 17.70
C PRO A 440 -15.95 4.80 18.47
N ALA A 441 -16.10 4.78 19.79
CA ALA A 441 -15.36 3.89 20.67
C ALA A 441 -16.31 3.09 21.55
N PHE A 442 -15.94 1.84 21.80
CA PHE A 442 -16.74 0.94 22.60
C PHE A 442 -16.29 0.93 24.05
N ASP A 443 -17.22 1.22 24.93
CA ASP A 443 -17.09 1.06 26.38
C ASP A 443 -17.69 -0.31 26.77
N PRO A 444 -16.87 -1.32 27.10
CA PRO A 444 -17.39 -2.63 27.50
C PRO A 444 -18.00 -2.64 28.90
N GLU A 445 -17.70 -1.65 29.76
CA GLU A 445 -18.19 -1.58 31.15
C GLU A 445 -19.51 -0.83 31.27
N ALA A 446 -19.84 0.02 30.30
CA ALA A 446 -21.13 0.70 30.21
C ALA A 446 -22.33 -0.25 30.33
N ASN A 447 -23.47 0.28 30.77
CA ASN A 447 -24.74 -0.46 30.87
C ASN A 447 -24.61 -1.79 31.65
N ASN A 448 -23.91 -1.76 32.81
CA ASN A 448 -23.67 -2.93 33.65
C ASN A 448 -22.96 -4.08 32.90
N GLY A 449 -21.98 -3.75 32.04
CA GLY A 449 -21.24 -4.73 31.24
C GLY A 449 -21.94 -5.15 29.93
N ALA A 450 -23.15 -4.64 29.65
CA ALA A 450 -23.77 -4.80 28.33
C ALA A 450 -23.05 -3.97 27.25
N GLY A 451 -22.26 -2.98 27.68
CA GLY A 451 -21.46 -2.02 26.94
C GLY A 451 -22.24 -1.08 26.02
N GLU A 452 -21.50 -0.14 25.44
CA GLU A 452 -22.07 0.97 24.68
C GLU A 452 -21.05 1.52 23.69
N TRP A 453 -21.50 1.94 22.51
CA TRP A 453 -20.70 2.75 21.60
C TRP A 453 -20.95 4.23 21.86
N ARG A 454 -19.87 5.01 21.99
CA ARG A 454 -19.93 6.46 22.15
C ARG A 454 -19.03 7.15 21.14
N LEU A 455 -19.47 8.30 20.67
CA LEU A 455 -18.64 9.16 19.83
C LEU A 455 -17.63 9.90 20.73
N THR A 456 -16.38 9.46 20.70
CA THR A 456 -15.33 9.87 21.65
C THR A 456 -14.33 10.80 20.97
N PRO A 457 -13.93 11.92 21.61
CA PRO A 457 -12.90 12.81 21.06
C PRO A 457 -11.57 12.09 20.80
N THR A 458 -10.95 12.39 19.66
CA THR A 458 -9.63 11.86 19.28
C THR A 458 -8.47 12.68 19.87
N GLY A 459 -8.76 13.88 20.38
CA GLY A 459 -7.74 14.86 20.77
C GLY A 459 -7.17 15.67 19.60
N TYR A 460 -7.63 15.42 18.37
CA TYR A 460 -7.19 16.12 17.16
C TYR A 460 -8.35 16.91 16.51
N THR A 461 -7.98 17.96 15.79
CA THR A 461 -8.88 18.68 14.88
C THR A 461 -8.27 18.65 13.48
N PRO A 462 -8.96 18.12 12.47
CA PRO A 462 -8.42 18.08 11.11
C PRO A 462 -8.24 19.50 10.57
N ARG A 463 -7.07 19.77 10.01
CA ARG A 463 -6.73 21.09 9.48
C ARG A 463 -7.42 21.39 8.15
N PHE A 464 -7.59 20.39 7.29
CA PHE A 464 -8.01 20.60 5.90
C PHE A 464 -9.33 19.94 5.53
N GLY A 465 -9.65 18.76 6.08
CA GLY A 465 -10.91 18.10 5.73
C GLY A 465 -11.16 16.79 6.46
N ALA A 466 -12.28 16.16 6.12
CA ALA A 466 -12.67 14.86 6.67
C ALA A 466 -11.69 13.75 6.23
N ALA A 467 -11.77 12.60 6.90
CA ALA A 467 -11.02 11.41 6.50
C ALA A 467 -11.27 11.04 5.03
N GLY A 468 -10.29 10.41 4.39
CA GLY A 468 -10.38 9.92 3.01
C GLY A 468 -10.53 11.03 1.97
N PHE A 469 -10.10 12.25 2.30
CA PHE A 469 -10.33 13.45 1.50
C PHE A 469 -11.83 13.70 1.23
N GLY A 470 -12.70 13.27 2.16
CA GLY A 470 -14.16 13.35 2.04
C GLY A 470 -14.83 12.12 1.41
N ASN A 471 -14.07 11.17 0.87
CA ASN A 471 -14.59 9.91 0.38
C ASN A 471 -14.47 8.81 1.46
N GLY A 472 -15.62 8.34 1.98
CA GLY A 472 -15.67 7.31 3.01
C GLY A 472 -15.08 5.95 2.61
N TYR A 473 -14.96 5.67 1.31
CA TYR A 473 -14.37 4.44 0.81
C TYR A 473 -12.86 4.52 0.56
N ASN A 474 -12.24 5.70 0.72
CA ASN A 474 -10.78 5.79 0.77
C ASN A 474 -10.25 5.20 2.07
N ASN A 475 -9.95 3.91 2.06
CA ASN A 475 -9.60 3.17 3.27
C ASN A 475 -8.09 3.06 3.49
N TYR A 476 -7.26 3.26 2.45
CA TYR A 476 -5.79 3.33 2.55
C TYR A 476 -5.23 4.63 2.00
N ILE A 477 -4.26 5.21 2.72
CA ILE A 477 -3.18 5.96 2.09
C ILE A 477 -2.08 4.95 1.76
N TRP A 478 -1.86 4.66 0.48
CA TRP A 478 -1.09 3.47 0.09
C TRP A 478 0.39 3.78 -0.15
N LYS A 479 0.67 4.87 -0.87
CA LYS A 479 2.02 5.35 -1.16
C LYS A 479 2.01 6.88 -1.25
N MET A 480 3.17 7.47 -0.98
CA MET A 480 3.44 8.88 -1.21
C MET A 480 4.75 9.03 -2.00
N VAL A 481 4.84 10.06 -2.84
CA VAL A 481 6.07 10.42 -3.54
C VAL A 481 6.16 11.94 -3.68
N VAL A 482 7.35 12.50 -3.57
CA VAL A 482 7.60 13.93 -3.84
C VAL A 482 8.14 14.04 -5.26
N ALA A 483 7.52 14.89 -6.08
CA ALA A 483 7.91 15.11 -7.47
C ALA A 483 7.48 16.51 -7.92
N GLY A 484 8.29 17.20 -8.73
CA GLY A 484 7.93 18.52 -9.28
C GLY A 484 7.63 19.60 -8.24
N GLY A 485 8.15 19.47 -7.01
CA GLY A 485 7.88 20.40 -5.91
C GLY A 485 6.58 20.14 -5.12
N SER A 486 5.82 19.11 -5.47
CA SER A 486 4.58 18.72 -4.78
C SER A 486 4.72 17.34 -4.12
N LEU A 487 3.93 17.08 -3.09
CA LEU A 487 3.74 15.76 -2.50
C LEU A 487 2.50 15.11 -3.09
N TYR A 488 2.68 13.97 -3.76
CA TYR A 488 1.60 13.16 -4.31
C TYR A 488 1.23 12.02 -3.35
N VAL A 489 -0.07 11.80 -3.19
CA VAL A 489 -0.65 10.82 -2.26
C VAL A 489 -1.60 9.91 -3.03
N GLY A 490 -1.23 8.63 -3.16
CA GLY A 490 -2.06 7.61 -3.81
C GLY A 490 -2.86 6.79 -2.80
N THR A 491 -4.15 6.62 -3.05
CA THR A 491 -5.08 5.93 -2.13
C THR A 491 -5.42 4.50 -2.58
N MET A 492 -6.14 3.78 -1.71
CA MET A 492 -7.07 2.72 -2.10
C MET A 492 -8.49 3.22 -1.87
N ASP A 493 -9.31 3.13 -2.90
CA ASP A 493 -10.75 3.29 -2.82
C ASP A 493 -11.44 1.95 -3.10
N TRP A 494 -12.14 1.39 -2.11
CA TRP A 494 -12.87 0.13 -2.28
C TRP A 494 -14.36 0.31 -2.63
N SER A 495 -14.80 1.50 -3.03
CA SER A 495 -16.19 1.87 -3.38
C SER A 495 -16.81 0.92 -4.39
N TYR A 496 -16.09 0.58 -5.46
CA TYR A 496 -16.55 -0.39 -6.46
C TYR A 496 -16.89 -1.74 -5.83
N LEU A 497 -16.00 -2.29 -4.99
CA LEU A 497 -16.28 -3.55 -4.27
C LEU A 497 -17.36 -3.36 -3.20
N GLY A 498 -17.37 -2.19 -2.57
CA GLY A 498 -18.23 -1.78 -1.47
C GLY A 498 -19.69 -1.59 -1.87
N ARG A 499 -20.00 -1.40 -3.17
CA ARG A 499 -21.36 -1.15 -3.68
C ARG A 499 -22.39 -2.22 -3.31
N ALA A 500 -21.94 -3.46 -3.13
CA ALA A 500 -22.77 -4.60 -2.71
C ALA A 500 -22.74 -4.87 -1.19
N SER A 501 -22.13 -3.98 -0.40
CA SER A 501 -21.97 -4.18 1.04
C SER A 501 -23.29 -3.98 1.79
N GLY A 502 -23.41 -4.67 2.93
CA GLY A 502 -24.60 -4.60 3.78
C GLY A 502 -24.82 -3.24 4.44
N SER A 503 -26.00 -3.05 5.03
CA SER A 503 -26.46 -1.80 5.64
C SER A 503 -25.49 -1.22 6.67
N GLY A 504 -24.76 -2.05 7.42
CA GLY A 504 -23.77 -1.57 8.40
C GLY A 504 -22.59 -0.83 7.76
N VAL A 505 -22.07 -1.28 6.63
CA VAL A 505 -21.01 -0.57 5.89
C VAL A 505 -21.56 0.73 5.32
N ARG A 506 -22.75 0.68 4.72
CA ARG A 506 -23.42 1.87 4.17
C ARG A 506 -23.72 2.92 5.24
N ALA A 507 -24.08 2.49 6.45
CA ALA A 507 -24.31 3.39 7.58
C ALA A 507 -23.01 4.05 8.08
N ALA A 508 -21.86 3.39 7.92
CA ALA A 508 -20.57 3.94 8.32
C ALA A 508 -19.94 4.86 7.28
N LEU A 509 -19.99 4.47 6.01
CA LEU A 509 -19.20 5.10 4.94
C LEU A 509 -20.05 5.88 3.93
N GLY A 510 -21.37 5.82 4.04
CA GLY A 510 -22.29 6.33 3.03
C GLY A 510 -22.52 5.33 1.88
N ALA A 511 -23.36 5.73 0.92
CA ALA A 511 -23.55 4.97 -0.31
C ALA A 511 -22.31 5.12 -1.20
N ALA A 512 -21.87 4.03 -1.83
CA ALA A 512 -20.83 4.10 -2.84
C ALA A 512 -21.37 4.77 -4.10
N ASP A 513 -20.76 5.88 -4.52
CA ASP A 513 -21.13 6.60 -5.74
C ASP A 513 -20.33 6.04 -6.93
N ALA A 514 -21.03 5.75 -8.03
CA ALA A 514 -20.39 5.25 -9.23
C ALA A 514 -19.46 6.27 -9.89
N THR A 515 -19.69 7.57 -9.66
CA THR A 515 -18.82 8.63 -10.19
C THR A 515 -17.50 8.75 -9.42
N SER A 516 -17.37 8.08 -8.28
CA SER A 516 -16.17 8.08 -7.44
C SER A 516 -15.50 6.70 -7.40
N TYR A 517 -15.74 5.84 -8.39
CA TYR A 517 -15.07 4.54 -8.45
C TYR A 517 -13.63 4.68 -8.92
N GLY A 518 -12.73 3.96 -8.25
CA GLY A 518 -11.30 3.93 -8.57
C GLY A 518 -10.48 4.71 -7.54
N ALA A 519 -9.17 4.45 -7.51
CA ALA A 519 -8.27 5.13 -6.60
C ALA A 519 -8.22 6.64 -6.84
N ASP A 520 -7.90 7.35 -5.77
CA ASP A 520 -7.62 8.77 -5.83
C ASP A 520 -6.12 9.04 -5.80
N LEU A 521 -5.72 10.03 -6.61
CA LEU A 521 -4.42 10.67 -6.56
C LEU A 521 -4.60 12.12 -6.14
N TRP A 522 -4.02 12.49 -5.00
CA TRP A 522 -4.05 13.84 -4.46
C TRP A 522 -2.66 14.47 -4.48
N ALA A 523 -2.59 15.80 -4.57
CA ALA A 523 -1.34 16.54 -4.52
C ALA A 523 -1.39 17.69 -3.50
N PHE A 524 -0.38 17.77 -2.63
CA PHE A 524 -0.07 18.97 -1.86
C PHE A 524 1.00 19.77 -2.62
N ASP A 525 0.60 20.90 -3.19
CA ASP A 525 1.54 21.85 -3.82
C ASP A 525 2.24 22.76 -2.80
N ASN A 526 1.63 22.89 -1.62
CA ASN A 526 2.12 23.67 -0.51
C ASN A 526 1.78 22.91 0.77
N PRO A 527 2.73 22.70 1.70
CA PRO A 527 2.44 22.08 2.99
C PRO A 527 1.26 22.74 3.72
N ASN A 528 1.09 24.05 3.61
CA ASN A 528 0.12 24.79 4.42
C ASN A 528 -1.28 24.92 3.80
N GLU A 529 -1.50 24.31 2.64
CA GLU A 529 -2.77 24.33 1.92
C GLU A 529 -3.37 22.91 1.81
N PRO A 530 -4.70 22.79 1.64
CA PRO A 530 -5.34 21.50 1.39
C PRO A 530 -4.80 20.86 0.10
N ALA A 531 -4.78 19.53 0.08
CA ALA A 531 -4.48 18.77 -1.12
C ALA A 531 -5.55 19.01 -2.21
N LYS A 532 -5.11 18.99 -3.46
CA LYS A 532 -5.97 19.10 -4.64
C LYS A 532 -6.08 17.73 -5.32
N PRO A 533 -7.26 17.38 -5.89
CA PRO A 533 -7.40 16.15 -6.63
C PRO A 533 -6.63 16.26 -7.95
N VAL A 534 -5.81 15.26 -8.25
CA VAL A 534 -5.19 15.06 -9.57
C VAL A 534 -6.09 14.15 -10.40
N ASP A 535 -6.57 13.07 -9.79
CA ASP A 535 -7.58 12.15 -10.34
C ASP A 535 -8.32 11.47 -9.18
N THR A 536 -9.61 11.16 -9.35
CA THR A 536 -10.43 10.45 -8.36
C THR A 536 -11.26 9.33 -9.00
N THR A 537 -10.75 8.78 -10.11
CA THR A 537 -11.47 7.84 -10.97
C THR A 537 -10.61 6.66 -11.43
N GLY A 538 -9.50 6.38 -10.73
CA GLY A 538 -8.60 5.29 -11.07
C GLY A 538 -7.73 5.54 -12.32
N LEU A 539 -7.51 6.81 -12.67
CA LEU A 539 -6.65 7.28 -13.78
C LEU A 539 -7.09 6.73 -15.13
N GLY A 540 -8.39 6.79 -15.41
CA GLY A 540 -9.01 6.34 -16.65
C GLY A 540 -9.53 4.90 -16.61
N ASN A 541 -9.27 4.16 -15.53
CA ASN A 541 -9.85 2.84 -15.30
C ASN A 541 -10.38 2.76 -13.86
N TYR A 542 -11.69 2.89 -13.68
CA TYR A 542 -12.32 2.89 -12.36
C TYR A 542 -12.21 1.55 -11.59
N LEU A 543 -11.76 0.46 -12.25
CA LEU A 543 -11.44 -0.80 -11.59
C LEU A 543 -10.06 -0.80 -10.94
N ASN A 544 -9.20 0.18 -11.28
CA ASN A 544 -7.98 0.46 -10.54
C ASN A 544 -8.33 1.07 -9.18
N TYR A 545 -8.70 0.21 -8.25
CA TYR A 545 -9.10 0.61 -6.90
C TYR A 545 -7.93 1.07 -6.01
N GLY A 546 -6.70 1.08 -6.54
CA GLY A 546 -5.49 1.37 -5.78
C GLY A 546 -4.30 1.88 -6.58
N ILE A 547 -3.63 2.90 -6.05
CA ILE A 547 -2.28 3.31 -6.48
C ILE A 547 -1.27 2.69 -5.51
N ARG A 548 -0.77 1.51 -5.85
CA ARG A 548 -0.03 0.66 -4.89
C ARG A 548 1.44 1.03 -4.75
N THR A 549 2.06 1.50 -5.83
CA THR A 549 3.46 1.92 -5.86
C THR A 549 3.64 3.17 -6.69
N MET A 550 4.66 3.97 -6.35
CA MET A 550 5.02 5.19 -7.08
C MET A 550 6.54 5.37 -7.05
N VAL A 551 7.11 5.74 -8.19
CA VAL A 551 8.48 6.27 -8.32
C VAL A 551 8.44 7.47 -9.25
N ALA A 552 9.37 8.40 -9.10
CA ALA A 552 9.40 9.61 -9.91
C ALA A 552 10.78 9.82 -10.55
N ASP A 553 10.77 10.55 -11.66
CA ASP A 553 11.94 11.27 -12.20
C ASP A 553 11.63 12.77 -12.23
N ASP A 554 12.50 13.57 -12.86
CA ASP A 554 12.37 15.03 -12.90
C ASP A 554 11.13 15.52 -13.66
N SER A 555 10.55 14.68 -14.52
CA SER A 555 9.47 15.05 -15.44
C SER A 555 8.21 14.21 -15.28
N ASN A 556 8.27 13.07 -14.59
CA ASN A 556 7.17 12.11 -14.53
C ASN A 556 7.07 11.43 -13.17
N ILE A 557 5.85 11.01 -12.86
CA ILE A 557 5.58 9.99 -11.85
C ILE A 557 5.15 8.71 -12.58
N TYR A 558 5.71 7.58 -12.17
CA TYR A 558 5.29 6.26 -12.63
C TYR A 558 4.50 5.59 -11.52
N LEU A 559 3.28 5.19 -11.86
CA LEU A 559 2.27 4.68 -10.95
C LEU A 559 2.05 3.20 -11.24
N GLY A 560 2.23 2.38 -10.21
CA GLY A 560 1.86 0.97 -10.25
C GLY A 560 0.48 0.76 -9.65
N MET A 561 -0.47 0.36 -10.49
CA MET A 561 -1.88 0.22 -10.12
C MET A 561 -2.19 -1.15 -9.54
N ALA A 562 -3.30 -1.21 -8.80
CA ALA A 562 -3.86 -2.42 -8.24
C ALA A 562 -5.30 -2.58 -8.74
N ASN A 563 -5.62 -3.75 -9.29
CA ASN A 563 -6.93 -4.03 -9.87
C ASN A 563 -7.23 -5.54 -9.77
N PRO A 564 -8.18 -5.95 -8.91
CA PRO A 564 -8.45 -7.36 -8.64
C PRO A 564 -9.54 -7.99 -9.52
N MET A 565 -10.09 -7.27 -10.51
CA MET A 565 -11.25 -7.74 -11.28
C MET A 565 -10.85 -8.77 -12.32
N ASN A 566 -10.48 -9.96 -11.86
CA ASN A 566 -9.81 -10.99 -12.67
C ASN A 566 -10.68 -11.62 -13.78
N LEU A 567 -11.97 -11.29 -13.86
CA LEU A 567 -12.86 -11.72 -14.96
C LEU A 567 -13.20 -10.59 -15.95
N ARG A 568 -12.85 -9.33 -15.66
CA ARG A 568 -12.98 -8.20 -16.59
C ARG A 568 -11.88 -8.27 -17.64
N THR A 569 -12.17 -8.94 -18.76
CA THR A 569 -11.22 -9.20 -19.86
C THR A 569 -11.82 -8.98 -21.25
N ASP A 570 -13.09 -8.58 -21.34
CA ASP A 570 -13.82 -8.41 -22.60
C ASP A 570 -13.72 -6.97 -23.11
N LYS A 571 -12.88 -6.78 -24.13
CA LYS A 571 -12.62 -5.47 -24.74
C LYS A 571 -13.81 -4.87 -25.48
N GLN A 572 -14.94 -5.56 -25.52
CA GLN A 572 -16.14 -5.17 -26.27
C GLN A 572 -17.29 -4.69 -25.38
N ASP A 573 -17.17 -4.77 -24.04
CA ASP A 573 -18.30 -4.57 -23.12
C ASP A 573 -18.45 -3.14 -22.51
N ASP A 574 -17.67 -2.16 -22.99
CA ASP A 574 -17.61 -0.77 -22.46
C ASP A 574 -17.31 -0.71 -20.94
N VAL A 575 -16.77 -1.79 -20.38
CA VAL A 575 -16.24 -1.85 -19.01
C VAL A 575 -14.72 -1.86 -19.10
N PRO A 576 -14.01 -1.10 -18.25
CA PRO A 576 -12.56 -1.18 -18.18
C PRO A 576 -12.07 -2.58 -17.80
N GLU A 577 -10.83 -2.86 -18.14
CA GLU A 577 -10.25 -4.18 -17.97
C GLU A 577 -9.57 -4.38 -16.62
N GLY A 578 -9.61 -5.61 -16.12
CA GLY A 578 -8.97 -6.05 -14.89
C GLY A 578 -7.45 -6.17 -14.95
N GLY A 579 -6.82 -6.44 -13.80
CA GLY A 579 -5.38 -6.68 -13.69
C GLY A 579 -4.54 -5.40 -13.67
N TRP A 580 -3.28 -5.56 -13.24
CA TRP A 580 -2.40 -4.41 -12.98
C TRP A 580 -2.17 -3.52 -14.21
N GLU A 581 -1.95 -2.23 -13.96
CA GLU A 581 -1.53 -1.25 -14.95
C GLU A 581 -0.28 -0.51 -14.45
N LEU A 582 0.60 -0.14 -15.38
CA LEU A 582 1.71 0.76 -15.17
C LEU A 582 1.42 2.05 -15.93
N ILE A 583 1.31 3.17 -15.22
CA ILE A 583 0.88 4.46 -15.77
C ILE A 583 2.00 5.48 -15.61
N ARG A 584 2.22 6.30 -16.63
CA ARG A 584 3.04 7.52 -16.55
C ARG A 584 2.13 8.72 -16.36
N LEU A 585 2.41 9.53 -15.35
CA LEU A 585 1.81 10.84 -15.15
C LEU A 585 2.88 11.92 -15.38
N PRO A 586 2.81 12.66 -16.50
CA PRO A 586 3.67 13.81 -16.74
C PRO A 586 3.49 14.88 -15.66
N LEU A 587 4.58 15.38 -15.12
CA LEU A 587 4.57 16.54 -14.25
C LEU A 587 4.30 17.79 -15.09
N ALA A 588 3.44 18.69 -14.60
CA ALA A 588 3.31 20.00 -15.22
C ALA A 588 4.68 20.70 -15.15
N THR A 589 5.22 21.11 -16.30
CA THR A 589 6.47 21.87 -16.33
C THR A 589 6.27 23.15 -15.53
N SER A 590 6.91 23.27 -14.37
CA SER A 590 6.98 24.54 -13.67
C SER A 590 7.70 25.51 -14.59
N ASN A 591 7.00 26.51 -15.11
CA ASN A 591 7.63 27.58 -15.87
C ASN A 591 8.62 28.27 -14.94
N PRO A 592 9.94 28.30 -15.22
CA PRO A 592 10.95 28.83 -14.28
C PRO A 592 10.89 30.37 -14.11
N SER A 593 9.82 31.03 -14.56
CA SER A 593 9.70 32.49 -14.59
C SER A 593 9.32 33.15 -13.25
N TYR A 594 9.25 32.42 -12.14
CA TYR A 594 9.23 33.01 -10.79
C TYR A 594 10.58 32.90 -10.06
N GLY A 595 11.68 32.99 -10.80
CA GLY A 595 12.94 33.50 -10.27
C GLY A 595 12.85 35.00 -10.08
N GLY A 596 12.44 35.45 -8.89
CA GLY A 596 12.54 36.85 -8.51
C GLY A 596 13.98 37.32 -8.72
N LYS A 597 14.20 38.14 -9.76
CA LYS A 597 15.49 38.80 -9.98
C LYS A 597 15.77 39.70 -8.77
N GLY A 598 16.73 39.29 -7.96
CA GLY A 598 17.35 40.17 -6.98
C GLY A 598 17.80 41.46 -7.66
N ARG A 599 17.41 42.59 -7.09
CA ARG A 599 18.03 43.88 -7.40
C ARG A 599 19.42 43.84 -6.76
N PRO A 600 20.53 44.05 -7.51
CA PRO A 600 21.86 44.10 -6.91
C PRO A 600 21.97 45.34 -6.03
N LEU A 601 22.39 45.17 -4.78
CA LEU A 601 22.90 46.27 -3.96
C LEU A 601 24.35 46.57 -4.38
N PRO A 602 24.73 47.86 -4.55
CA PRO A 602 26.07 48.23 -4.97
C PRO A 602 27.10 48.09 -3.83
N PRO A 603 28.39 47.88 -4.15
CA PRO A 603 29.43 47.63 -3.15
C PRO A 603 30.08 48.91 -2.60
N GLY A 604 30.23 48.95 -1.27
CA GLY A 604 31.37 49.54 -0.55
C GLY A 604 31.37 51.05 -0.26
N SER A 605 31.39 51.41 1.03
CA SER A 605 32.36 52.36 1.60
C SER A 605 32.38 52.29 3.13
N ASP A 606 33.59 52.14 3.67
CA ASP A 606 33.95 52.25 5.08
C ASP A 606 33.42 53.51 5.77
N ALA A 607 33.13 53.44 7.06
CA ALA A 607 33.66 54.36 8.07
C ALA A 607 33.16 54.02 9.48
N SER A 608 34.13 53.81 10.36
CA SER A 608 34.08 54.03 11.80
C SER A 608 33.31 55.28 12.25
N GLY A 609 32.67 55.20 13.42
CA GLY A 609 32.63 56.35 14.34
C GLY A 609 31.29 56.71 14.96
N ALA A 610 31.30 56.73 16.29
CA ALA A 610 30.56 57.62 17.18
C ALA A 610 29.07 57.36 17.46
N ALA A 611 28.81 57.00 18.72
CA ALA A 611 27.60 57.39 19.46
C ALA A 611 27.47 58.94 19.50
N PRO A 612 26.27 59.48 19.77
CA PRO A 612 25.93 59.75 21.16
C PRO A 612 24.45 59.57 21.55
N ALA A 613 24.27 59.64 22.87
CA ALA A 613 23.04 59.55 23.64
C ALA A 613 22.14 60.80 23.59
N TYR A 614 21.05 60.72 24.38
CA TYR A 614 19.98 61.68 24.71
C TYR A 614 18.81 61.69 23.72
N GLY A 615 17.53 61.57 24.12
CA GLY A 615 16.91 61.48 25.44
C GLY A 615 15.50 62.10 25.35
N LYS A 616 14.46 61.30 25.64
CA LYS A 616 13.28 61.62 26.46
C LYS A 616 12.36 60.40 26.53
#